data_AF-A0AAE5M3Y3-F1
#
_entry.id   AF-A0AAE5M3Y3-F1
#
_cell.length_a   1.000
_cell.length_b   1.000
_cell.length_c   1.000
_cell.angle_alpha   90.00
_cell.angle_beta   90.00
_cell.angle_gamma   90.00
#
_symmetry.space_group_name_H-M   'P 1'
#
loop_
_entity.id
_entity.type
_entity.pdbx_description
1 polymer ?
#
loop_
_entity_poly.entity_id
_entity_poly.type
_entity_poly.pdbx_seq_one_letter_code
_entity_poly.pdbx_strand_id
1 'polypeptide(L)'
;MKKLLSAAIVSATVVTGLGISQADAASGNTIQTVQQIHHGDTSLEGVKLGQNIQDVLKSQKLTGYSYKPDKTKHYYEFNSDKGLLIVTADGQKDHGKVTHVTMKYNKADGPSFNTVRKQLGNTVTWRYNYNEVTGNFGYIKDKDTSYQFTSQSPKDKNLKLYRIDIGK
;
A
#
# COMPACT_ATOMS: atom_id res chain seq x y z
N MET A 1 -3.22 62.71 27.68
CA MET A 1 -3.84 61.50 27.09
C MET A 1 -2.93 61.03 25.95
N LYS A 2 -2.08 60.01 26.15
CA LYS A 2 -2.23 58.63 25.59
C LYS A 2 -2.74 58.69 24.13
N LYS A 3 -2.00 58.29 23.10
CA LYS A 3 -1.46 56.94 22.83
C LYS A 3 -0.30 57.02 21.82
N LEU A 4 0.84 56.38 22.13
CA LEU A 4 1.89 56.07 21.16
C LEU A 4 1.48 54.77 20.44
N LEU A 5 1.34 54.82 19.11
CA LEU A 5 1.13 53.64 18.28
C LEU A 5 2.51 53.10 17.88
N SER A 6 3.01 52.15 18.66
CA SER A 6 4.19 51.36 18.29
C SER A 6 3.83 50.44 17.12
N ALA A 7 4.39 50.72 15.94
CA ALA A 7 4.35 49.81 14.82
C ALA A 7 5.28 48.62 15.11
N ALA A 8 4.71 47.49 15.53
CA ALA A 8 5.44 46.23 15.59
C ALA A 8 5.63 45.72 14.16
N ILE A 9 6.86 45.79 13.65
CA ILE A 9 7.26 45.03 12.47
C ILE A 9 7.19 43.55 12.87
N VAL A 10 6.13 42.86 12.47
CA VAL A 10 6.08 41.40 12.54
C VAL A 10 7.02 40.89 11.47
N SER A 11 8.30 40.72 11.82
CA SER A 11 9.17 39.80 11.11
C SER A 11 8.59 38.40 11.29
N ALA A 12 7.81 37.96 10.30
CA ALA A 12 7.50 36.55 10.15
C ALA A 12 8.76 35.85 9.65
N THR A 13 9.69 35.61 10.57
CA THR A 13 10.75 34.64 10.37
C THR A 13 10.08 33.27 10.30
N VAL A 14 9.72 32.82 9.10
CA VAL A 14 9.34 31.42 8.87
C VAL A 14 10.63 30.61 8.88
N VAL A 15 11.12 30.30 10.07
CA VAL A 15 12.16 29.30 10.27
C VAL A 15 11.75 28.41 11.43
N THR A 16 11.00 27.35 11.10
CA THR A 16 11.19 25.98 11.58
C THR A 16 10.65 25.10 10.45
N GLY A 17 11.45 24.33 9.71
CA GLY A 17 12.48 23.47 10.26
C GLY A 17 11.84 22.38 11.11
N LEU A 18 10.78 21.74 10.62
CA LEU A 18 10.35 20.43 11.08
C LEU A 18 10.34 19.51 9.86
N GLY A 19 11.00 18.37 10.03
CA GLY A 19 11.57 17.58 8.97
C GLY A 19 10.62 17.32 7.81
N ILE A 20 11.23 17.20 6.64
CA ILE A 20 10.80 16.24 5.65
C ILE A 20 10.54 14.96 6.45
N SER A 21 9.29 14.67 6.79
CA SER A 21 8.92 13.33 7.22
C SER A 21 9.48 12.46 6.12
N GLN A 22 10.48 11.62 6.43
CA GLN A 22 10.60 10.38 5.68
C GLN A 22 9.18 9.86 5.66
N ALA A 23 8.52 9.96 4.51
CA ALA A 23 7.16 9.50 4.37
C ALA A 23 7.24 8.04 4.80
N ASP A 24 6.67 7.73 5.96
CA ASP A 24 6.66 6.37 6.47
C ASP A 24 6.11 5.51 5.34
N ALA A 25 6.92 4.56 4.87
CA ALA A 25 6.55 3.70 3.75
C ALA A 25 5.16 3.13 4.03
N ALA A 26 4.26 3.17 3.04
CA ALA A 26 2.90 2.67 3.23
C ALA A 26 2.95 1.25 3.83
N SER A 27 2.49 1.09 5.06
CA SER A 27 2.59 -0.17 5.82
C SER A 27 1.32 -0.39 6.64
N GLY A 28 0.94 -1.66 6.72
CA GLY A 28 -0.27 -2.08 7.40
C GLY A 28 -1.53 -1.89 6.56
N ASN A 29 -2.56 -2.58 7.00
CA ASN A 29 -3.87 -2.63 6.37
C ASN A 29 -4.73 -1.42 6.78
N THR A 30 -4.30 -0.19 6.45
CA THR A 30 -4.91 1.05 6.95
C THR A 30 -5.41 1.97 5.83
N ILE A 31 -6.26 2.96 6.17
CA ILE A 31 -6.68 3.97 5.20
C ILE A 31 -5.55 4.96 4.86
N GLN A 32 -4.60 5.15 5.78
CA GLN A 32 -3.41 5.98 5.57
C GLN A 32 -2.51 5.36 4.51
N THR A 33 -2.29 4.04 4.55
CA THR A 33 -1.57 3.29 3.51
C THR A 33 -2.21 3.52 2.13
N VAL A 34 -3.54 3.44 2.05
CA VAL A 34 -4.29 3.71 0.81
C VAL A 34 -4.08 5.15 0.32
N GLN A 35 -4.15 6.14 1.22
CA GLN A 35 -3.92 7.55 0.91
C GLN A 35 -2.51 7.82 0.38
N GLN A 36 -1.50 7.26 1.03
CA GLN A 36 -0.10 7.43 0.65
C GLN A 36 0.16 6.87 -0.75
N ILE A 37 -0.33 5.65 -1.03
CA ILE A 37 -0.19 5.03 -2.35
C ILE A 37 -0.94 5.83 -3.42
N HIS A 38 -2.16 6.28 -3.14
CA HIS A 38 -2.94 7.11 -4.07
C HIS A 38 -2.21 8.40 -4.45
N HIS A 39 -1.50 9.02 -3.49
CA HIS A 39 -0.68 10.22 -3.71
C HIS A 39 0.73 9.93 -4.24
N GLY A 40 1.03 8.68 -4.60
CA GLY A 40 2.24 8.31 -5.33
C GLY A 40 3.33 7.63 -4.52
N ASP A 41 3.07 7.22 -3.26
CA ASP A 41 3.98 6.29 -2.60
C ASP A 41 4.00 4.96 -3.35
N THR A 42 5.20 4.53 -3.74
CA THR A 42 5.45 3.29 -4.46
C THR A 42 6.01 2.21 -3.54
N SER A 43 5.81 2.36 -2.23
CA SER A 43 6.31 1.46 -1.20
C SER A 43 5.14 0.72 -0.55
N LEU A 44 5.32 -0.55 -0.21
CA LEU A 44 4.37 -1.34 0.55
C LEU A 44 5.12 -2.29 1.49
N GLU A 45 4.83 -2.22 2.79
CA GLU A 45 5.49 -3.03 3.84
C GLU A 45 7.02 -2.96 3.77
N GLY A 46 7.55 -1.75 3.54
CA GLY A 46 9.01 -1.51 3.50
C GLY A 46 9.70 -1.92 2.20
N VAL A 47 8.96 -2.38 1.18
CA VAL A 47 9.50 -2.70 -0.15
C VAL A 47 9.04 -1.66 -1.15
N LYS A 48 9.98 -1.08 -1.91
CA LYS A 48 9.71 -0.04 -2.90
C LYS A 48 9.82 -0.56 -4.33
N LEU A 49 8.91 -0.14 -5.21
CA LEU A 49 9.07 -0.36 -6.65
C LEU A 49 10.40 0.23 -7.15
N GLY A 50 11.12 -0.53 -7.98
CA GLY A 50 12.45 -0.18 -8.49
C GLY A 50 13.63 -0.45 -7.54
N GLN A 51 13.38 -0.89 -6.30
CA GLN A 51 14.44 -1.33 -5.38
C GLN A 51 15.16 -2.58 -5.94
N ASN A 52 16.45 -2.76 -5.65
CA ASN A 52 17.12 -4.03 -5.96
C ASN A 52 16.55 -5.13 -5.08
N ILE A 53 16.26 -6.29 -5.67
CA ILE A 53 15.79 -7.43 -4.88
C ILE A 53 16.81 -7.88 -3.82
N GLN A 54 18.11 -7.71 -4.08
CA GLN A 54 19.16 -8.01 -3.09
C GLN A 54 19.00 -7.24 -1.79
N ASP A 55 18.60 -5.97 -1.87
CA ASP A 55 18.46 -5.13 -0.69
C ASP A 55 17.24 -5.56 0.13
N VAL A 56 16.17 -5.99 -0.54
CA VAL A 56 15.01 -6.64 0.11
C VAL A 56 15.45 -7.92 0.83
N LEU A 57 16.19 -8.79 0.14
CA LEU A 57 16.67 -10.08 0.67
C LEU A 57 17.65 -9.95 1.85
N LYS A 58 18.37 -8.83 1.98
CA LYS A 58 19.20 -8.53 3.16
C LYS A 58 18.37 -8.14 4.38
N SER A 59 17.23 -7.49 4.15
CA SER A 59 16.36 -6.94 5.21
C SER A 59 15.26 -7.89 5.66
N GLN A 60 14.90 -8.88 4.84
CA GLN A 60 13.77 -9.78 5.07
C GLN A 60 14.14 -11.24 4.84
N LYS A 61 13.64 -12.13 5.69
CA LYS A 61 13.88 -13.56 5.59
C LYS A 61 12.96 -14.19 4.54
N LEU A 62 13.53 -14.62 3.43
CA LEU A 62 12.82 -15.31 2.36
C LEU A 62 12.21 -16.63 2.86
N THR A 63 10.94 -16.87 2.56
CA THR A 63 10.21 -18.10 2.92
C THR A 63 9.78 -18.94 1.72
N GLY A 64 9.69 -18.32 0.54
CA GLY A 64 9.36 -19.02 -0.70
C GLY A 64 9.96 -18.31 -1.91
N TYR A 65 10.21 -19.07 -2.97
CA TYR A 65 10.73 -18.53 -4.23
C TYR A 65 10.16 -19.32 -5.39
N SER A 66 9.70 -18.59 -6.41
CA SER A 66 9.29 -19.17 -7.69
C SER A 66 9.63 -18.22 -8.84
N TYR A 67 9.46 -18.67 -10.09
CA TYR A 67 9.76 -17.86 -11.27
C TYR A 67 8.86 -18.27 -12.43
N LYS A 68 8.63 -17.33 -13.35
CA LYS A 68 7.94 -17.61 -14.61
C LYS A 68 8.82 -18.54 -15.47
N PRO A 69 8.29 -19.52 -16.23
CA PRO A 69 9.12 -20.47 -16.99
C PRO A 69 10.15 -19.85 -17.95
N ASP A 70 9.85 -18.66 -18.51
CA ASP A 70 10.76 -17.89 -19.36
C ASP A 70 11.83 -17.09 -18.59
N LYS A 71 11.82 -17.19 -17.25
CA LYS A 71 12.73 -16.51 -16.31
C LYS A 71 12.70 -14.99 -16.38
N THR A 72 11.66 -14.39 -16.96
CA THR A 72 11.54 -12.92 -17.04
C THR A 72 11.02 -12.30 -15.75
N LYS A 73 10.40 -13.10 -14.87
CA LYS A 73 9.85 -12.69 -13.58
C LYS A 73 10.20 -13.68 -12.49
N HIS A 74 10.59 -13.14 -11.35
CA HIS A 74 10.95 -13.87 -10.15
C HIS A 74 10.04 -13.42 -9.00
N TYR A 75 9.51 -14.36 -8.23
CA TYR A 75 8.58 -14.12 -7.13
C TYR A 75 9.23 -14.54 -5.83
N TYR A 76 9.29 -13.61 -4.88
CA TYR A 76 9.90 -13.78 -3.58
C TYR A 76 8.83 -13.64 -2.51
N GLU A 77 8.64 -14.68 -1.71
CA GLU A 77 7.60 -14.76 -0.69
C GLU A 77 8.22 -14.58 0.70
N PHE A 78 7.63 -13.70 1.50
CA PHE A 78 8.02 -13.40 2.87
C PHE A 78 6.79 -13.52 3.78
N ASN A 79 6.72 -14.62 4.53
CA ASN A 79 5.67 -14.81 5.53
C ASN A 79 5.96 -13.96 6.77
N SER A 80 4.91 -13.37 7.33
CA SER A 80 4.91 -12.63 8.59
C SER A 80 3.63 -12.91 9.37
N ASP A 81 3.59 -12.48 10.64
CA ASP A 81 2.38 -12.57 11.47
C ASP A 81 1.21 -11.77 10.90
N LYS A 82 1.49 -10.73 10.10
CA LYS A 82 0.48 -9.91 9.42
C LYS A 82 -0.11 -10.62 8.19
N GLY A 83 0.65 -11.48 7.53
CA GLY A 83 0.28 -12.10 6.27
C GLY A 83 1.48 -12.42 5.37
N LEU A 84 1.19 -12.59 4.08
CA LEU A 84 2.17 -12.95 3.06
C LEU A 84 2.48 -11.73 2.18
N LEU A 85 3.75 -11.32 2.21
CA LEU A 85 4.30 -10.35 1.27
C LEU A 85 4.91 -11.09 0.09
N ILE A 86 4.54 -10.71 -1.13
CA ILE A 86 5.10 -11.23 -2.38
C ILE A 86 5.75 -10.07 -3.12
N VAL A 87 7.04 -10.19 -3.38
CA VAL A 87 7.83 -9.21 -4.14
C VAL A 87 8.18 -9.83 -5.49
N THR A 88 7.76 -9.18 -6.57
CA THR A 88 8.10 -9.62 -7.93
C THR A 88 9.25 -8.78 -8.47
N ALA A 89 10.31 -9.42 -8.94
CA ALA A 89 11.44 -8.77 -9.59
C ALA A 89 11.58 -9.22 -11.05
N ASP A 90 12.09 -8.33 -11.90
CA ASP A 90 12.44 -8.61 -13.30
C ASP A 90 13.87 -9.18 -13.45
N GLY A 91 14.27 -9.46 -14.69
CA GLY A 91 15.67 -9.76 -15.00
C GLY A 91 16.16 -11.09 -14.44
N GLN A 92 17.30 -11.07 -13.75
CA GLN A 92 17.94 -12.27 -13.21
C GLN A 92 17.58 -12.49 -11.74
N LYS A 93 17.45 -13.77 -11.35
CA LYS A 93 17.28 -14.19 -9.96
C LYS A 93 18.29 -13.49 -9.07
N ASP A 94 17.80 -12.80 -8.05
CA ASP A 94 18.55 -12.12 -7.01
C ASP A 94 19.37 -10.92 -7.53
N HIS A 95 19.12 -10.44 -8.75
CA HIS A 95 19.79 -9.27 -9.34
C HIS A 95 18.81 -8.30 -10.04
N GLY A 96 17.52 -8.61 -10.03
CA GLY A 96 16.44 -7.82 -10.60
C GLY A 96 16.04 -6.57 -9.81
N LYS A 97 15.13 -5.81 -10.42
CA LYS A 97 14.42 -4.68 -9.80
C LYS A 97 12.99 -5.08 -9.46
N VAL A 98 12.52 -4.61 -8.31
CA VAL A 98 11.12 -4.81 -7.89
C VAL A 98 10.19 -4.14 -8.89
N THR A 99 9.27 -4.92 -9.47
CA THR A 99 8.23 -4.43 -10.40
C THR A 99 6.84 -4.48 -9.79
N HIS A 100 6.59 -5.39 -8.85
CA HIS A 100 5.31 -5.49 -8.14
C HIS A 100 5.55 -5.85 -6.67
N VAL A 101 4.69 -5.33 -5.80
CA VAL A 101 4.63 -5.71 -4.38
C VAL A 101 3.18 -6.01 -4.04
N THR A 102 2.94 -7.21 -3.52
CA THR A 102 1.62 -7.67 -3.06
C THR A 102 1.70 -7.96 -1.58
N MET A 103 0.86 -7.33 -0.77
CA MET A 103 0.64 -7.74 0.61
C MET A 103 -0.75 -8.35 0.75
N LYS A 104 -0.82 -9.61 1.16
CA LYS A 104 -2.06 -10.30 1.54
C LYS A 104 -2.08 -10.46 3.06
N TYR A 105 -2.99 -9.75 3.72
CA TYR A 105 -3.17 -9.81 5.16
C TYR A 105 -3.94 -11.09 5.57
N ASN A 106 -3.59 -11.63 6.74
CA ASN A 106 -4.22 -12.83 7.30
C ASN A 106 -5.70 -12.60 7.66
N LYS A 107 -6.07 -11.36 7.99
CA LYS A 107 -7.43 -10.96 8.38
C LYS A 107 -7.92 -9.83 7.47
N ALA A 108 -9.22 -9.88 7.16
CA ALA A 108 -9.92 -8.78 6.51
C ALA A 108 -10.43 -7.80 7.58
N ASP A 109 -9.50 -7.04 8.16
CA ASP A 109 -9.75 -6.08 9.25
C ASP A 109 -9.42 -4.62 8.88
N GLY A 110 -9.03 -4.38 7.63
CA GLY A 110 -8.66 -3.05 7.13
C GLY A 110 -9.84 -2.10 6.92
N PRO A 111 -9.62 -0.98 6.21
CA PRO A 111 -10.71 -0.07 5.85
C PRO A 111 -11.78 -0.78 5.00
N SER A 112 -13.03 -0.30 5.11
CA SER A 112 -14.12 -0.87 4.32
C SER A 112 -13.99 -0.51 2.85
N PHE A 113 -14.59 -1.31 1.96
CA PHE A 113 -14.71 -1.01 0.54
C PHE A 113 -15.22 0.41 0.27
N ASN A 114 -16.28 0.82 0.98
CA ASN A 114 -16.86 2.15 0.83
C ASN A 114 -15.91 3.26 1.31
N THR A 115 -15.17 3.02 2.41
CA THR A 115 -14.16 3.96 2.91
C THR A 115 -13.05 4.15 1.89
N VAL A 116 -12.50 3.06 1.34
CA VAL A 116 -11.43 3.13 0.32
C VAL A 116 -11.94 3.79 -0.96
N ARG A 117 -13.13 3.41 -1.46
CA ARG A 117 -13.72 4.03 -2.66
C ARG A 117 -13.92 5.54 -2.48
N LYS A 118 -14.42 5.96 -1.33
CA LYS A 118 -14.59 7.40 -1.01
C LYS A 118 -13.23 8.12 -0.99
N GLN A 119 -12.20 7.47 -0.44
CA GLN A 119 -10.85 8.04 -0.36
C GLN A 119 -10.19 8.23 -1.73
N LEU A 120 -10.38 7.29 -2.65
CA LEU A 120 -9.77 7.32 -3.98
C LEU A 120 -10.56 8.15 -5.01
N GLY A 121 -11.78 8.56 -4.66
CA GLY A 121 -12.66 9.36 -5.52
C GLY A 121 -13.37 8.54 -6.60
N ASN A 122 -13.99 9.24 -7.55
CA ASN A 122 -14.90 8.63 -8.53
C ASN A 122 -14.22 8.13 -9.82
N THR A 123 -12.90 8.32 -9.97
CA THR A 123 -12.15 7.95 -11.18
C THR A 123 -11.65 6.49 -11.15
N VAL A 124 -11.79 5.80 -10.02
CA VAL A 124 -11.35 4.41 -9.87
C VAL A 124 -12.34 3.42 -10.47
N THR A 125 -11.82 2.32 -11.02
CA THR A 125 -12.65 1.19 -11.45
C THR A 125 -12.93 0.30 -10.26
N TRP A 126 -14.15 -0.17 -10.08
CA TRP A 126 -14.50 -1.03 -8.96
C TRP A 126 -15.57 -2.05 -9.31
N ARG A 127 -15.58 -3.16 -8.57
CA ARG A 127 -16.62 -4.19 -8.63
C ARG A 127 -16.77 -4.83 -7.25
N TYR A 128 -17.98 -5.22 -6.90
CA TYR A 128 -18.21 -6.10 -5.76
C TYR A 128 -19.30 -7.11 -6.10
N ASN A 129 -19.33 -8.20 -5.35
CA ASN A 129 -20.35 -9.22 -5.44
C ASN A 129 -20.62 -9.79 -4.04
N TYR A 130 -21.89 -10.06 -3.76
CA TYR A 130 -22.32 -10.78 -2.57
C TYR A 130 -22.82 -12.16 -2.99
N ASN A 131 -22.31 -13.21 -2.35
CA ASN A 131 -22.74 -14.57 -2.62
C ASN A 131 -22.80 -15.36 -1.31
N GLU A 132 -23.96 -15.94 -1.03
CA GLU A 132 -24.24 -16.65 0.22
C GLU A 132 -23.50 -18.00 0.35
N VAL A 133 -22.98 -18.52 -0.76
CA VAL A 133 -22.28 -19.82 -0.83
C VAL A 133 -20.76 -19.61 -0.92
N THR A 134 -20.29 -18.85 -1.91
CA THR A 134 -18.85 -18.69 -2.20
C THR A 134 -18.20 -17.55 -1.43
N GLY A 135 -18.97 -16.78 -0.67
CA GLY A 135 -18.50 -15.61 0.06
C GLY A 135 -18.52 -14.32 -0.77
N ASN A 136 -18.23 -13.21 -0.09
CA ASN A 136 -18.35 -11.87 -0.64
C ASN A 136 -16.99 -11.37 -1.12
N PHE A 137 -16.99 -10.64 -2.23
CA PHE A 137 -15.77 -10.14 -2.84
C PHE A 137 -15.93 -8.70 -3.27
N GLY A 138 -14.88 -7.91 -3.12
CA GLY A 138 -14.78 -6.56 -3.66
C GLY A 138 -13.40 -6.31 -4.25
N TYR A 139 -13.36 -5.40 -5.22
CA TYR A 139 -12.16 -5.00 -5.92
C TYR A 139 -12.24 -3.52 -6.29
N ILE A 140 -11.16 -2.79 -6.06
CA ILE A 140 -10.97 -1.42 -6.54
C ILE A 140 -9.60 -1.35 -7.24
N LYS A 141 -9.56 -0.77 -8.45
CA LYS A 141 -8.35 -0.47 -9.20
C LYS A 141 -8.17 1.04 -9.31
N ASP A 142 -7.00 1.50 -8.89
CA ASP A 142 -6.53 2.86 -9.07
C ASP A 142 -5.17 2.82 -9.78
N LYS A 143 -5.16 3.17 -11.08
CA LYS A 143 -3.98 3.06 -11.94
C LYS A 143 -3.36 1.65 -11.87
N ASP A 144 -2.11 1.54 -11.46
CA ASP A 144 -1.34 0.30 -11.31
C ASP A 144 -1.44 -0.30 -9.90
N THR A 145 -2.34 0.24 -9.08
CA THR A 145 -2.65 -0.30 -7.74
C THR A 145 -4.00 -0.99 -7.75
N SER A 146 -4.10 -2.11 -7.04
CA SER A 146 -5.39 -2.74 -6.76
C SER A 146 -5.57 -3.12 -5.31
N TYR A 147 -6.81 -3.01 -4.86
CA TYR A 147 -7.27 -3.27 -3.51
C TYR A 147 -8.33 -4.36 -3.56
N GLN A 148 -8.15 -5.45 -2.82
CA GLN A 148 -9.11 -6.55 -2.76
C GLN A 148 -9.74 -6.65 -1.37
N PHE A 149 -11.04 -6.93 -1.37
CA PHE A 149 -11.88 -6.91 -0.20
C PHE A 149 -12.62 -8.22 -0.08
N THR A 150 -12.80 -8.68 1.16
CA THR A 150 -13.62 -9.84 1.49
C THR A 150 -14.35 -9.57 2.80
N SER A 151 -15.28 -10.43 3.17
CA SER A 151 -15.95 -10.40 4.48
C SER A 151 -15.54 -11.60 5.32
N GLN A 152 -15.78 -11.52 6.63
CA GLN A 152 -15.46 -12.63 7.55
C GLN A 152 -16.40 -13.84 7.35
N SER A 153 -17.57 -13.63 6.74
CA SER A 153 -18.51 -14.68 6.38
C SER A 153 -19.41 -14.27 5.20
N PRO A 154 -20.06 -15.22 4.50
CA PRO A 154 -20.98 -14.90 3.41
C PRO A 154 -22.16 -14.01 3.81
N LYS A 155 -22.61 -14.07 5.08
CA LYS A 155 -23.71 -13.25 5.60
C LYS A 155 -23.29 -11.81 5.92
N ASP A 156 -22.00 -11.59 6.16
CA ASP A 156 -21.45 -10.28 6.45
C ASP A 156 -21.22 -9.49 5.16
N LYS A 157 -22.05 -8.48 4.90
CA LYS A 157 -21.94 -7.62 3.71
C LYS A 157 -20.88 -6.52 3.85
N ASN A 158 -20.16 -6.46 4.98
CA ASN A 158 -19.10 -5.50 5.23
C ASN A 158 -17.78 -5.98 4.62
N LEU A 159 -17.53 -5.58 3.38
CA LEU A 159 -16.28 -5.87 2.67
C LEU A 159 -15.12 -5.06 3.26
N LYS A 160 -14.09 -5.75 3.72
CA LYS A 160 -12.90 -5.21 4.39
C LYS A 160 -11.65 -5.51 3.57
N LEU A 161 -10.77 -4.52 3.47
CA LEU A 161 -9.50 -4.64 2.75
C LEU A 161 -8.68 -5.77 3.37
N TYR A 162 -8.14 -6.66 2.53
CA TYR A 162 -7.24 -7.72 2.97
C TYR A 162 -6.06 -7.93 2.02
N ARG A 163 -6.04 -7.28 0.86
CA ARG A 163 -4.92 -7.36 -0.08
C ARG A 163 -4.72 -6.05 -0.82
N ILE A 164 -3.47 -5.65 -0.90
CA ILE A 164 -2.99 -4.50 -1.67
C ILE A 164 -1.95 -5.01 -2.64
N ASP A 165 -2.09 -4.65 -3.91
CA ASP A 165 -1.13 -4.92 -4.97
C ASP A 165 -0.71 -3.58 -5.57
N ILE A 166 0.59 -3.26 -5.56
CA ILE A 166 1.17 -2.12 -6.28
C ILE A 166 2.06 -2.64 -7.41
N GLY A 167 2.00 -2.01 -8.58
CA GLY A 167 2.76 -2.41 -9.77
C GLY A 167 3.33 -1.22 -10.56
N LYS A 168 4.18 -1.56 -11.53
CA LYS A 168 4.71 -0.65 -12.57
C LYS A 168 4.18 -1.06 -13.94
#